data_AF-A0AAD7ZJF8-F1
#
_entry.id   AF-A0AAD7ZJF8-F1
#
_cell.length_a   1.000
_cell.length_b   1.000
_cell.length_c   1.000
_cell.angle_alpha   90.00
_cell.angle_beta   90.00
_cell.angle_gamma   90.00
#
_symmetry.space_group_name_H-M   'P 1'
#
loop_
_entity.id
_entity.type
_entity.pdbx_description
1 polymer ?
#
loop_
_entity_poly.entity_id
_entity_poly.type
_entity_poly.pdbx_seq_one_letter_code
_entity_poly.pdbx_strand_id
1 'polypeptide(L)'
;LALVLYQKKGSTWRKTIYEATENICTLVKNDKDFWPLIQKASNMSRYCPLKKGYYVVRDAVLKINSVPPVISKGCYRITISILTPKNEAVARVHLYGTVSKADASDLPTCNF
;
A
#
# COMPACT_ATOMS: atom_id res chain seq x y z
N LEU A 1 -3.68 8.20 -7.25
CA LEU A 1 -3.28 6.99 -6.51
C LEU A 1 -4.56 6.28 -6.10
N ALA A 2 -4.72 5.02 -6.48
CA ALA A 2 -5.81 4.17 -6.03
C ALA A 2 -5.20 3.00 -5.26
N LEU A 3 -5.64 2.80 -4.03
CA LEU A 3 -5.25 1.71 -3.16
C LEU A 3 -6.47 0.81 -2.94
N VAL A 4 -6.31 -0.47 -3.25
CA VAL A 4 -7.34 -1.47 -3.02
C VAL A 4 -6.76 -2.61 -2.19
N LEU A 5 -7.39 -2.90 -1.06
CA LEU A 5 -7.01 -4.00 -0.18
C LEU A 5 -7.84 -5.24 -0.50
N TYR A 6 -7.18 -6.38 -0.69
CA TYR A 6 -7.80 -7.68 -0.90
C TYR A 6 -7.44 -8.62 0.25
N GLN A 7 -8.39 -9.42 0.72
CA GLN A 7 -8.16 -10.52 1.65
C GLN A 7 -8.30 -11.84 0.91
N LYS A 8 -7.39 -12.78 1.15
CA LYS A 8 -7.50 -14.13 0.62
C LYS A 8 -8.62 -14.89 1.34
N LYS A 9 -9.53 -15.49 0.58
CA LYS A 9 -10.58 -16.40 1.06
C LYS A 9 -10.52 -17.68 0.21
N GLY A 10 -10.06 -18.76 0.82
CA GLY A 10 -9.73 -20.00 0.11
C GLY A 10 -8.64 -19.75 -0.95
N SER A 11 -8.93 -20.07 -2.20
CA SER A 11 -8.05 -19.83 -3.35
C SER A 11 -8.21 -18.44 -4.01
N THR A 12 -9.15 -17.61 -3.53
CA THR A 12 -9.52 -16.35 -4.21
C THR A 12 -9.15 -15.10 -3.43
N TRP A 13 -8.82 -14.02 -4.13
CA TRP A 13 -8.62 -12.68 -3.56
C TRP A 13 -9.93 -11.90 -3.58
N ARG A 14 -10.54 -11.67 -2.41
CA ARG A 14 -11.76 -10.86 -2.29
C ARG A 14 -11.41 -9.43 -1.94
N LYS A 15 -11.94 -8.47 -2.70
CA LYS A 15 -11.82 -7.04 -2.39
C LYS A 15 -12.44 -6.80 -1.01
N THR A 16 -11.69 -6.16 -0.12
CA THR A 16 -12.21 -5.72 1.17
C THR A 16 -12.99 -4.42 1.01
N ILE A 17 -13.66 -3.96 2.07
CA ILE A 17 -14.34 -2.66 2.06
C ILE A 17 -13.37 -1.45 1.99
N TYR A 18 -12.05 -1.70 2.07
CA TYR A 18 -11.06 -0.63 2.04
C TYR A 18 -10.57 -0.37 0.61
N GLU A 19 -11.04 0.74 0.07
CA GLU A 19 -10.60 1.35 -1.18
C GLU A 19 -10.40 2.85 -0.95
N ALA A 20 -9.21 3.35 -1.30
CA ALA A 20 -8.87 4.75 -1.18
C ALA A 20 -8.38 5.25 -2.53
N THR A 21 -8.99 6.32 -3.04
CA THR A 21 -8.51 6.99 -4.25
C THR A 21 -8.23 8.44 -3.92
N GLU A 22 -7.00 8.86 -4.15
CA GLU A 22 -6.54 10.21 -3.85
C GLU A 22 -5.55 10.70 -4.90
N ASN A 23 -5.48 12.02 -5.11
CA ASN A 23 -4.44 12.60 -5.94
C ASN A 23 -3.08 12.36 -5.27
N ILE A 24 -2.08 11.90 -6.05
CA ILE A 24 -0.75 11.59 -5.50
C ILE A 24 -0.08 12.82 -4.87
N CYS A 25 -0.35 14.02 -5.37
CA CYS A 25 0.16 15.26 -4.79
C CYS A 25 -0.54 15.65 -3.50
N THR A 26 -1.81 15.29 -3.35
CA THR A 26 -2.51 15.44 -2.08
C THR A 26 -1.91 14.50 -1.04
N LEU A 27 -1.68 13.23 -1.40
CA LEU A 27 -0.98 12.27 -0.54
C LEU A 27 0.42 12.80 -0.15
N VAL A 28 1.22 13.24 -1.13
CA VAL A 28 2.57 13.79 -0.92
C VAL A 28 2.58 14.92 0.11
N LYS A 29 1.55 15.76 0.10
CA LYS A 29 1.45 16.97 0.94
C LYS A 29 0.87 16.69 2.32
N ASN A 30 -0.13 15.82 2.40
CA ASN A 30 -0.98 15.67 3.57
C ASN A 30 -0.69 14.41 4.38
N ASP A 31 -0.13 13.38 3.76
CA ASP A 31 0.16 12.12 4.44
C ASP A 31 1.36 12.28 5.36
N LYS A 32 1.10 12.10 6.67
CA LYS A 32 2.11 12.21 7.72
C LYS A 32 2.68 10.84 8.11
N ASP A 33 2.04 9.76 7.68
CA ASP A 33 2.34 8.42 8.16
C ASP A 33 3.18 7.63 7.15
N PHE A 34 2.73 7.50 5.91
CA PHE A 34 3.38 6.61 4.93
C PHE A 34 4.40 7.32 4.04
N TRP A 35 4.07 8.51 3.54
CA TRP A 35 4.87 9.25 2.57
C TRP A 35 6.25 9.64 3.08
N PRO A 36 6.43 10.09 4.34
CA PRO A 36 7.76 10.32 4.89
C PRO A 36 8.63 9.05 4.96
N LEU A 37 8.02 7.89 5.22
CA LEU A 37 8.72 6.60 5.24
C LEU A 37 9.16 6.19 3.84
N ILE A 38 8.27 6.36 2.85
CA ILE A 38 8.58 6.10 1.44
C ILE A 38 9.70 7.04 0.96
N GLN A 39 9.66 8.32 1.30
CA GLN A 39 10.75 9.26 0.98
C GLN A 39 12.09 8.82 1.56
N LYS A 40 12.11 8.43 2.84
CA LYS A 40 13.36 7.98 3.49
C LYS A 40 13.95 6.74 2.83
N ALA A 41 13.07 5.87 2.32
CA ALA A 41 13.45 4.64 1.65
C ALA A 41 13.62 4.79 0.13
N SER A 42 13.42 5.98 -0.46
CA SER A 42 13.38 6.12 -1.91
C SER A 42 14.06 7.36 -2.45
N ASN A 43 14.26 7.39 -3.76
CA ASN A 43 14.68 8.58 -4.49
C ASN A 43 13.48 9.45 -4.95
N MET A 44 12.29 9.27 -4.38
CA MET A 44 11.11 10.08 -4.72
C MET A 44 11.20 11.50 -4.12
N SER A 45 10.77 12.49 -4.91
CA SER A 45 10.70 13.88 -4.45
C SER A 45 9.63 14.08 -3.37
N ARG A 46 9.95 14.91 -2.37
CA ARG A 46 8.99 15.40 -1.37
C ARG A 46 7.93 16.36 -1.95
N TYR A 47 8.17 16.86 -3.16
CA TYR A 47 7.35 17.87 -3.80
C TYR A 47 6.75 17.35 -5.08
N CYS A 48 5.51 17.77 -5.34
CA CYS A 48 4.87 17.65 -6.63
C CYS A 48 5.21 18.82 -7.56
N PRO A 49 5.15 18.64 -8.89
CA PRO A 49 4.84 17.37 -9.57
C PRO A 49 6.00 16.36 -9.46
N LEU A 50 5.67 15.07 -9.37
CA LEU A 50 6.68 14.01 -9.45
C LEU A 50 7.27 14.01 -10.87
N LYS A 51 8.58 14.17 -10.97
CA LYS A 51 9.27 14.19 -12.27
C LYS A 51 9.15 12.82 -12.95
N LYS A 52 9.13 12.78 -14.29
CA LYS A 52 9.26 11.51 -15.00
C LYS A 52 10.66 10.95 -14.76
N GLY A 53 10.76 9.67 -14.40
CA GLY A 53 12.05 9.03 -14.13
C GLY A 53 11.89 7.68 -13.45
N TYR A 54 13.02 7.06 -13.11
CA TYR A 54 13.06 5.80 -12.37
C TYR A 54 13.06 6.06 -10.88
N TYR A 55 12.07 5.46 -10.20
CA TYR A 55 11.96 5.51 -8.76
C TYR A 55 12.29 4.16 -8.14
N VAL A 56 13.07 4.19 -7.06
CA VAL A 56 13.53 3.00 -6.35
C VAL A 56 13.21 3.20 -4.88
N VAL A 57 12.54 2.21 -4.28
CA VAL A 57 12.26 2.14 -2.84
C VAL A 57 13.03 0.94 -2.27
N ARG A 58 13.89 1.14 -1.27
CA ARG A 58 14.72 0.11 -0.64
C ARG A 58 14.53 0.11 0.87
N ASP A 59 14.39 -1.09 1.43
CA ASP A 59 14.37 -1.31 2.89
C ASP A 59 13.33 -0.45 3.64
N ALA A 60 12.16 -0.24 3.02
CA ALA A 60 11.08 0.51 3.61
C ALA A 60 10.42 -0.28 4.75
N VAL A 61 10.54 0.21 5.98
CA VAL A 61 9.81 -0.32 7.14
C VAL A 61 8.60 0.56 7.39
N LEU A 62 7.42 0.04 7.07
CA LEU A 62 6.14 0.71 7.33
C LEU A 62 5.66 0.33 8.74
N LYS A 63 5.94 1.19 9.72
CA LYS A 63 5.36 1.06 11.05
C LYS A 63 3.94 1.62 11.04
N ILE A 64 2.98 0.72 10.85
CA ILE A 64 1.57 1.07 10.92
C ILE A 64 1.21 1.15 12.41
N ASN A 65 0.99 2.37 12.91
CA ASN A 65 0.66 2.61 14.32
C ASN A 65 -0.74 2.06 14.70
N SER A 66 -1.63 1.91 13.71
CA SER A 66 -2.93 1.29 13.91
C SER A 66 -3.40 0.60 12.62
N VAL A 67 -3.59 -0.71 12.71
CA VAL A 67 -4.29 -1.47 11.67
C VAL A 67 -5.79 -1.24 11.93
N PRO A 68 -6.59 -0.74 10.97
CA PRO A 68 -8.01 -0.54 11.17
C PRO A 68 -8.69 -1.81 11.73
N PRO A 69 -9.62 -1.70 12.71
CA PRO A 69 -10.23 -2.87 13.36
C PRO A 69 -10.91 -3.85 12.40
N VAL A 70 -11.30 -3.37 11.22
CA VAL A 70 -11.91 -4.18 10.16
C VAL A 70 -10.94 -5.17 9.49
N ILE A 71 -9.63 -4.96 9.62
CA ILE A 71 -8.63 -5.87 9.09
C ILE A 71 -8.44 -7.01 10.10
N SER A 72 -8.86 -8.20 9.70
CA SER A 72 -8.78 -9.42 10.49
C SER A 72 -7.48 -10.18 10.20
N LYS A 73 -7.16 -11.19 11.01
CA LYS A 73 -6.04 -12.11 10.74
C LYS A 73 -6.21 -12.75 9.35
N GLY A 74 -5.15 -12.80 8.55
CA GLY A 74 -5.18 -13.48 7.25
C GLY A 74 -4.13 -13.00 6.25
N CYS A 75 -4.24 -13.50 5.03
CA CYS A 75 -3.39 -13.12 3.89
C CYS A 75 -4.02 -11.94 3.15
N TYR A 76 -3.20 -10.93 2.87
CA TYR A 76 -3.62 -9.70 2.20
C TYR A 76 -2.78 -9.42 0.97
N ARG A 77 -3.44 -8.82 -0.01
CA ARG A 77 -2.81 -8.19 -1.17
C ARG A 77 -3.26 -6.74 -1.23
N ILE A 78 -2.32 -5.82 -1.19
CA ILE A 78 -2.55 -4.40 -1.44
C ILE A 78 -2.19 -4.14 -2.90
N THR A 79 -3.13 -3.63 -3.68
CA THR A 79 -2.88 -3.14 -5.02
C THR A 79 -2.83 -1.62 -4.99
N ILE A 80 -1.67 -1.06 -5.32
CA ILE A 80 -1.48 0.39 -5.44
C ILE A 80 -1.35 0.71 -6.92
N SER A 81 -2.26 1.53 -7.45
CA SER A 81 -2.22 2.00 -8.84
C SER A 81 -2.00 3.51 -8.88
N ILE A 82 -1.04 3.95 -9.68
CA ILE A 82 -0.91 5.36 -10.03
C ILE A 82 -1.74 5.58 -11.29
N LEU A 83 -2.68 6.53 -11.23
CA LEU A 83 -3.63 6.78 -12.30
C LEU A 83 -3.34 8.14 -12.96
N THR A 84 -3.58 8.25 -14.27
CA THR A 84 -3.68 9.54 -14.98
C THR A 84 -4.96 10.26 -14.56
N PRO A 85 -5.13 11.56 -14.90
CA PRO A 85 -6.39 12.27 -14.75
C PRO A 85 -7.58 11.61 -15.47
N LYS A 86 -7.32 10.73 -16.46
CA LYS A 86 -8.34 9.95 -17.18
C LYS A 86 -8.63 8.58 -16.56
N ASN A 87 -8.15 8.33 -15.34
CA ASN A 87 -8.23 7.03 -14.63
C ASN A 87 -7.51 5.86 -15.31
N GLU A 88 -6.53 6.14 -16.18
CA GLU A 88 -5.69 5.10 -16.78
C GLU A 88 -4.52 4.78 -15.85
N ALA A 89 -4.24 3.50 -15.60
CA ALA A 89 -3.13 3.11 -14.73
C ALA A 89 -1.78 3.29 -15.45
N VAL A 90 -0.90 4.14 -14.91
CA VAL A 90 0.48 4.32 -15.40
C VAL A 90 1.49 3.47 -14.65
N ALA A 91 1.15 3.04 -13.44
CA ALA A 91 1.95 2.10 -12.66
C ALA A 91 1.03 1.29 -11.75
N ARG A 92 1.40 0.04 -11.49
CA ARG A 92 0.72 -0.84 -10.54
C ARG A 92 1.72 -1.62 -9.72
N VAL A 93 1.55 -1.58 -8.40
CA VAL A 93 2.36 -2.32 -7.42
C VAL A 93 1.44 -3.26 -6.66
N HIS A 94 1.86 -4.51 -6.51
CA HIS A 94 1.19 -5.49 -5.67
C HIS A 94 2.07 -5.81 -4.48
N LEU A 95 1.57 -5.51 -3.28
CA LEU A 95 2.21 -5.90 -2.03
C LEU A 95 1.43 -7.06 -1.44
N TYR A 96 2.14 -8.12 -1.06
CA TYR A 96 1.57 -9.29 -0.42
C TYR A 96 2.06 -9.34 1.02
N GLY A 97 1.16 -9.60 1.95
CA GLY A 97 1.50 -9.59 3.36
C GLY A 97 0.52 -10.38 4.20
N THR A 98 0.96 -10.71 5.40
CA THR A 98 0.16 -11.41 6.40
C THR A 98 -0.16 -10.45 7.54
N VAL A 99 -1.38 -10.53 8.04
CA VAL A 99 -1.82 -9.77 9.23
C VAL A 99 -2.15 -10.76 10.32
N SER A 100 -1.64 -10.52 11.53
CA SER A 100 -1.94 -11.27 12.75
C SER A 100 -2.33 -10.29 13.86
N LYS A 101 -3.16 -10.76 14.80
CA LYS A 101 -3.53 -10.00 16.02
C LYS A 101 -2.53 -10.18 17.18
N ALA A 102 -1.59 -11.12 17.06
CA ALA A 102 -0.55 -11.45 18.04
C ALA A 102 0.82 -11.62 17.36
N ASP A 103 1.88 -11.72 18.18
CA ASP A 103 3.30 -11.83 17.81
C ASP A 103 3.60 -12.71 16.58
N ALA A 104 4.79 -12.54 16.00
CA ALA A 104 5.22 -13.16 14.73
C ALA A 104 5.05 -14.70 14.67
N SER A 105 4.94 -15.38 15.82
CA SER A 105 4.66 -16.82 15.93
C SER A 105 3.26 -17.22 15.46
N ASP A 106 2.31 -16.28 15.32
CA ASP A 106 0.93 -16.56 14.98
C ASP A 106 0.56 -16.10 13.55
N LEU A 107 1.57 -15.88 12.70
CA LEU A 107 1.36 -15.46 11.31
C LEU A 107 0.73 -16.60 10.49
N PRO A 108 -0.35 -16.32 9.72
CA PRO A 108 -0.93 -17.32 8.84
C PRO A 108 0.06 -17.71 7.73
N THR A 109 0.15 -19.01 7.43
CA THR A 109 0.90 -19.51 6.27
C THR A 109 0.18 -19.10 4.99
N CYS A 110 0.78 -18.19 4.22
CA CYS A 110 0.19 -17.64 3.01
C CYS A 110 1.03 -18.02 1.79
N ASN A 111 0.49 -18.93 0.97
CA ASN A 111 1.01 -19.18 -0.37
C ASN A 111 0.43 -18.10 -1.29
N PHE A 112 1.17 -17.02 -1.53
CA PHE A 112 0.68 -15.85 -2.27
C PHE A 112 0.52 -16.10 -3.77
#